data_AF-A0A9N9S919-F1
#
_entry.id   AF-A0A9N9S919-F1
#
_cell.length_a   1.000
_cell.length_b   1.000
_cell.length_c   1.000
_cell.angle_alpha   90.00
_cell.angle_beta   90.00
_cell.angle_gamma   90.00
#
_symmetry.space_group_name_H-M   'P 1'
#
loop_
_entity.id
_entity.type
_entity.pdbx_description
1 polymer ?
#
loop_
_entity_poly.entity_id
_entity_poly.type
_entity_poly.pdbx_seq_one_letter_code
_entity_poly.pdbx_strand_id
1 'polypeptide(L)'
;MELVSSFKTFIGSPDIKFYRCTIKNQIINKDSAIKLSTQHHEQDKTINDVTYVQFEDCSIEKIPKGLSKVFPGMKVLFIFNSKLKKISKNDLIEYKHLVRFHSERNDHEFIPGDLFEDFKSLEWISICGSKLKIIEPNILDGLENLQVVRFLQASLLDQLYSIYPEHGGNSSLDEFKDKLLKTFLTNDLQTIKNYLNKLQHSSQKGLFGDLKAYIKDDSSKDIKIHIDDREFHVHKLLLTIRSPPIAEILRNNPEAANLNLVDIPVDIFETILKFLYTDELPADEDQNFMQLFVAANRLQIKELKNFAATEISNRINAVNAMDIFNMSHKYDQEELRKKSFEVVKKMYPKIEFKDEWASNPEKVVKIIEGYKKMEEEIRKQKDEFESLMTEN
;
A
#
# COMPACT_ATOMS: atom_id res chain seq x y z
N MET A 1 34.01 15.14 -24.44
CA MET A 1 33.62 15.70 -23.15
C MET A 1 34.52 15.09 -22.10
N GLU A 2 35.12 15.92 -21.26
CA GLU A 2 35.90 15.40 -20.12
C GLU A 2 34.96 15.14 -18.94
N LEU A 3 35.00 13.94 -18.38
CA LEU A 3 34.24 13.55 -17.20
C LEU A 3 35.21 13.34 -16.04
N VAL A 4 35.13 14.22 -15.05
CA VAL A 4 35.85 14.04 -13.78
C VAL A 4 35.18 12.88 -13.04
N SER A 5 35.96 11.87 -12.69
CA SER A 5 35.43 10.63 -12.10
C SER A 5 36.22 10.19 -10.88
N SER A 6 35.52 9.57 -9.94
CA SER A 6 36.11 8.88 -8.80
C SER A 6 35.67 7.42 -8.77
N PHE A 7 36.51 6.56 -8.19
CA PHE A 7 36.28 5.13 -8.15
C PHE A 7 36.23 4.61 -6.73
N LYS A 8 35.26 3.73 -6.45
CA LYS A 8 35.16 3.10 -5.12
C LYS A 8 34.41 1.78 -5.18
N THR A 9 34.88 0.81 -4.41
CA THR A 9 34.13 -0.41 -4.12
C THR A 9 33.04 -0.12 -3.09
N PHE A 10 31.83 -0.60 -3.34
CA PHE A 10 30.76 -0.57 -2.35
C PHE A 10 29.92 -1.86 -2.39
N ILE A 11 29.20 -2.12 -1.32
CA ILE A 11 28.26 -3.24 -1.21
C ILE A 11 26.86 -2.65 -1.42
N GLY A 12 26.22 -3.01 -2.53
CA GLY A 12 24.84 -2.64 -2.83
C GLY A 12 23.87 -3.71 -2.33
N SER A 13 22.60 -3.36 -2.14
CA SER A 13 21.58 -4.32 -1.70
C SER A 13 21.14 -5.27 -2.85
N PRO A 14 20.88 -6.56 -2.58
CA PRO A 14 21.23 -7.31 -1.36
C PRO A 14 22.67 -7.85 -1.48
N ASP A 15 23.60 -7.27 -0.72
CA ASP A 15 25.01 -7.68 -0.57
C ASP A 15 25.85 -7.96 -1.84
N ILE A 16 25.53 -7.31 -2.95
CA ILE A 16 26.32 -7.41 -4.18
C ILE A 16 27.43 -6.35 -4.16
N LYS A 17 28.67 -6.82 -4.27
CA LYS A 17 29.85 -5.95 -4.35
C LYS A 17 29.97 -5.35 -5.75
N PHE A 18 29.93 -4.03 -5.84
CA PHE A 18 30.11 -3.28 -7.08
C PHE A 18 31.41 -2.48 -7.03
N TYR A 19 32.11 -2.40 -8.16
CA TYR A 19 33.16 -1.40 -8.35
C TYR A 19 32.57 -0.25 -9.17
N ARG A 20 32.46 0.91 -8.52
CA ARG A 20 31.70 2.06 -9.01
C ARG A 20 32.60 3.15 -9.56
N CYS A 21 32.19 3.70 -10.69
CA CYS A 21 32.60 5.01 -11.18
C CYS A 21 31.52 6.04 -10.84
N THR A 22 31.88 7.12 -10.15
CA THR A 22 30.96 8.23 -9.82
C THR A 22 31.39 9.49 -10.56
N ILE A 23 30.46 10.07 -11.32
CA ILE A 23 30.56 11.34 -12.03
C ILE A 23 29.61 12.30 -11.33
N LYS A 24 30.16 13.29 -10.62
CA LYS A 24 29.38 14.17 -9.75
C LYS A 24 29.48 15.64 -10.16
N ASN A 25 28.41 16.41 -9.95
CA ASN A 25 28.38 17.89 -10.08
C ASN A 25 28.83 18.44 -11.46
N GLN A 26 28.52 17.74 -12.56
CA GLN A 26 28.96 18.12 -13.90
C GLN A 26 27.79 18.47 -14.83
N ILE A 27 28.07 19.37 -15.78
CA ILE A 27 27.12 19.78 -16.83
C ILE A 27 27.41 18.97 -18.09
N ILE A 28 26.40 18.24 -18.56
CA ILE A 28 26.52 17.24 -19.63
C ILE A 28 25.53 17.61 -20.74
N ASN A 29 26.03 18.35 -21.74
CA ASN A 29 25.20 19.01 -22.76
C ASN A 29 25.45 18.49 -24.20
N LYS A 30 26.40 17.56 -24.44
CA LYS A 30 26.76 17.14 -25.81
C LYS A 30 27.12 15.66 -25.93
N ASP A 31 26.70 15.05 -27.06
CA ASP A 31 27.24 13.80 -27.61
C ASP A 31 28.67 14.09 -28.10
N SER A 32 29.67 13.95 -27.24
CA SER A 32 31.08 14.16 -27.59
C SER A 32 31.94 13.12 -26.91
N ALA A 33 32.91 12.55 -27.64
CA ALA A 33 33.79 11.48 -27.18
C ALA A 33 34.22 11.67 -25.71
N ILE A 34 33.91 10.67 -24.88
CA ILE A 34 34.15 10.69 -23.44
C ILE A 34 35.66 10.56 -23.20
N LYS A 35 36.24 11.52 -22.48
CA LYS A 35 37.58 11.43 -21.90
C LYS A 35 37.40 11.46 -20.38
N LEU A 36 38.07 10.58 -19.65
CA LEU A 36 38.01 10.59 -18.18
C LEU A 36 39.22 11.36 -17.63
N SER A 37 38.99 12.31 -16.72
CA SER A 37 40.01 12.71 -15.76
C SER A 37 39.82 11.87 -14.50
N THR A 38 40.72 10.91 -14.32
CA THR A 38 40.66 9.92 -13.25
C THR A 38 41.27 10.47 -11.96
N GLN A 39 40.56 10.34 -10.84
CA GLN A 39 41.15 10.38 -9.51
C GLN A 39 41.36 8.93 -9.06
N HIS A 40 42.61 8.44 -9.15
CA HIS A 40 43.16 7.15 -8.70
C HIS A 40 42.20 5.94 -8.46
N HIS A 41 42.49 4.81 -9.12
CA HIS A 41 41.82 3.53 -8.85
C HIS A 41 42.23 2.93 -7.50
N GLU A 42 41.41 1.99 -6.99
CA GLU A 42 41.76 1.15 -5.84
C GLU A 42 42.84 0.13 -6.24
N GLN A 43 43.56 -0.43 -5.25
CA GLN A 43 44.59 -1.43 -5.49
C GLN A 43 44.02 -2.63 -6.27
N ASP A 44 44.74 -3.05 -7.31
CA ASP A 44 44.37 -4.17 -8.21
C ASP A 44 43.05 -3.96 -8.98
N LYS A 45 42.57 -2.72 -9.10
CA LYS A 45 41.40 -2.37 -9.91
C LYS A 45 41.76 -1.49 -11.09
N THR A 46 41.04 -1.71 -12.18
CA THR A 46 41.18 -0.98 -13.44
C THR A 46 39.82 -0.48 -13.91
N ILE A 47 39.82 0.30 -14.99
CA ILE A 47 38.60 0.74 -15.66
C ILE A 47 37.71 -0.43 -16.12
N ASN A 48 38.31 -1.59 -16.43
CA ASN A 48 37.60 -2.78 -16.91
C ASN A 48 36.81 -3.48 -15.80
N ASP A 49 37.16 -3.24 -14.53
CA ASP A 49 36.47 -3.81 -13.37
C ASP A 49 35.19 -3.05 -13.01
N VAL A 50 34.96 -1.88 -13.62
CA VAL A 50 33.81 -1.03 -13.31
C VAL A 50 32.53 -1.70 -13.81
N THR A 51 31.66 -2.01 -12.86
CA THR A 51 30.35 -2.64 -13.10
C THR A 51 29.19 -1.70 -12.84
N TYR A 52 29.45 -0.56 -12.19
CA TYR A 52 28.45 0.42 -11.78
C TYR A 52 28.89 1.82 -12.19
N VAL A 53 28.10 2.49 -13.01
CA VAL A 53 28.35 3.89 -13.41
C VAL A 53 27.24 4.77 -12.85
N GLN A 54 27.64 5.77 -12.07
CA GLN A 54 26.75 6.69 -11.38
C GLN A 54 26.95 8.12 -11.86
N PHE A 55 25.87 8.78 -12.25
CA PHE A 55 25.79 10.22 -12.36
C PHE A 55 25.03 10.77 -11.16
N GLU A 56 25.62 11.70 -10.44
CA GLU A 56 25.05 12.25 -9.21
C GLU A 56 25.11 13.78 -9.25
N ASP A 57 23.98 14.44 -8.96
CA ASP A 57 23.90 15.90 -8.89
C ASP A 57 24.40 16.61 -10.18
N CYS A 58 24.25 15.95 -11.33
CA CYS A 58 24.67 16.48 -12.63
C CYS A 58 23.56 17.33 -13.28
N SER A 59 23.88 18.01 -14.38
CA SER A 59 22.89 18.61 -15.27
C SER A 59 22.96 17.91 -16.61
N ILE A 60 22.16 16.86 -16.79
CA ILE A 60 22.21 15.99 -17.96
C ILE A 60 21.08 16.35 -18.92
N GLU A 61 21.45 16.83 -20.11
CA GLU A 61 20.49 17.01 -21.20
C GLU A 61 20.23 15.70 -21.95
N LYS A 62 21.30 14.92 -22.20
CA LYS A 62 21.26 13.59 -22.83
C LYS A 62 22.25 12.64 -22.16
N ILE A 63 21.87 11.36 -22.07
CA ILE A 63 22.75 10.31 -21.54
C ILE A 63 23.98 10.18 -22.46
N PRO A 64 25.23 10.28 -21.95
CA PRO A 64 26.41 10.29 -22.79
C PRO A 64 26.67 8.97 -23.50
N LYS A 65 26.69 8.96 -24.84
CA LYS A 65 27.09 7.79 -25.63
C LYS A 65 28.57 7.45 -25.49
N GLY A 66 28.90 6.19 -25.74
CA GLY A 66 30.24 5.62 -25.64
C GLY A 66 30.63 5.12 -24.26
N LEU A 67 29.75 5.18 -23.24
CA LEU A 67 30.08 4.71 -21.89
C LEU A 67 30.48 3.24 -21.86
N SER A 68 29.84 2.40 -22.67
CA SER A 68 30.19 0.96 -22.75
C SER A 68 31.53 0.69 -23.40
N LYS A 69 32.08 1.64 -24.17
CA LYS A 69 33.45 1.53 -24.69
C LYS A 69 34.48 1.87 -23.61
N VAL A 70 34.13 2.78 -22.71
CA VAL A 70 34.97 3.21 -21.59
C VAL A 70 34.91 2.18 -20.45
N PHE A 71 33.72 1.67 -20.16
CA PHE A 71 33.42 0.72 -19.09
C PHE A 71 32.82 -0.57 -19.69
N PRO A 72 33.64 -1.46 -20.26
CA PRO A 72 33.14 -2.65 -20.95
C PRO A 72 32.41 -3.65 -20.03
N GLY A 73 32.70 -3.61 -18.72
CA GLY A 73 32.04 -4.44 -17.71
C GLY A 73 30.78 -3.84 -17.08
N MET A 74 30.32 -2.67 -17.54
CA MET A 74 29.20 -1.95 -16.93
C MET A 74 27.92 -2.79 -16.97
N LYS A 75 27.32 -3.01 -15.80
CA LYS A 75 26.03 -3.72 -15.64
C LYS A 75 24.94 -2.84 -15.05
N VAL A 76 25.33 -1.75 -14.38
CA VAL A 76 24.41 -0.84 -13.72
C VAL A 76 24.67 0.58 -14.19
N LEU A 77 23.60 1.25 -14.64
CA LEU A 77 23.59 2.69 -14.89
C LEU A 77 22.66 3.34 -13.88
N PHE A 78 23.19 4.27 -13.09
CA PHE A 78 22.43 5.03 -12.12
C PHE A 78 22.55 6.53 -12.39
N ILE A 79 21.41 7.18 -12.64
CA ILE A 79 21.31 8.61 -12.84
C ILE A 79 20.49 9.18 -11.69
N PHE A 80 21.15 9.87 -10.77
CA PHE A 80 20.54 10.42 -9.57
C PHE A 80 20.57 11.94 -9.58
N ASN A 81 19.42 12.56 -9.29
CA ASN A 81 19.29 14.01 -9.08
C ASN A 81 19.95 14.85 -10.19
N SER A 82 19.75 14.45 -11.45
CA SER A 82 20.56 14.93 -12.58
C SER A 82 19.80 15.76 -13.61
N LYS A 83 18.59 16.25 -13.25
CA LYS A 83 17.70 17.08 -14.08
C LYS A 83 17.32 16.47 -15.44
N LEU A 84 17.47 15.15 -15.60
CA LEU A 84 17.18 14.47 -16.85
C LEU A 84 15.67 14.51 -17.11
N LYS A 85 15.24 15.13 -18.23
CA LYS A 85 13.81 15.32 -18.54
C LYS A 85 13.25 14.24 -19.46
N LYS A 86 14.00 13.90 -20.50
CA LYS A 86 13.56 12.97 -21.55
C LYS A 86 14.52 11.80 -21.59
N ILE A 87 13.96 10.63 -21.82
CA ILE A 87 14.71 9.41 -22.08
C ILE A 87 13.99 8.63 -23.17
N SER A 88 14.74 8.15 -24.15
CA SER A 88 14.23 7.38 -25.28
C SER A 88 15.06 6.12 -25.49
N LYS A 89 14.50 5.14 -26.21
CA LYS A 89 15.21 3.92 -26.61
C LYS A 89 16.56 4.22 -27.24
N ASN A 90 16.64 5.27 -28.08
CA ASN A 90 17.87 5.68 -28.76
C ASN A 90 18.96 6.21 -27.80
N ASP A 91 18.58 6.75 -26.65
CA ASP A 91 19.54 7.21 -25.64
C ASP A 91 20.17 6.03 -24.89
N LEU A 92 19.48 4.88 -24.83
CA LEU A 92 19.94 3.69 -24.14
C LEU A 92 20.42 2.56 -25.05
N ILE A 93 20.30 2.69 -26.38
CA ILE A 93 20.45 1.58 -27.34
C ILE A 93 21.80 0.83 -27.25
N GLU A 94 22.88 1.50 -26.83
CA GLU A 94 24.20 0.87 -26.63
C GLU A 94 24.33 0.14 -25.27
N TYR A 95 23.38 0.33 -24.35
CA TYR A 95 23.33 -0.22 -23.01
C TYR A 95 22.40 -1.42 -22.87
N LYS A 96 22.08 -2.13 -23.96
CA LYS A 96 21.20 -3.32 -23.94
C LYS A 96 21.68 -4.46 -23.05
N HIS A 97 22.95 -4.45 -22.65
CA HIS A 97 23.58 -5.42 -21.73
C HIS A 97 23.40 -5.05 -20.25
N LEU A 98 22.76 -3.92 -19.93
CA LEU A 98 22.50 -3.54 -18.54
C LEU A 98 21.65 -4.60 -17.85
N VAL A 99 22.01 -4.84 -16.59
CA VAL A 99 21.25 -5.66 -15.65
C VAL A 99 20.36 -4.78 -14.80
N ARG A 100 20.83 -3.58 -14.46
CA ARG A 100 20.05 -2.62 -13.66
C ARG A 100 20.09 -1.23 -14.27
N PHE A 101 18.91 -0.62 -14.36
CA PHE A 101 18.75 0.77 -14.77
C PHE A 101 18.02 1.55 -13.68
N HIS A 102 18.65 2.65 -13.25
CA HIS A 102 18.11 3.54 -12.24
C HIS A 102 18.12 4.98 -12.74
N SER A 103 16.97 5.63 -12.71
CA SER A 103 16.83 7.07 -12.95
C SER A 103 15.99 7.70 -11.84
N GLU A 104 16.66 8.22 -10.82
CA GLU A 104 16.02 8.64 -9.56
C GLU A 104 16.17 10.15 -9.36
N ARG A 105 15.14 10.80 -8.80
CA ARG A 105 15.09 12.26 -8.60
C ARG A 105 15.36 13.06 -9.88
N ASN A 106 14.87 12.57 -11.01
CA ASN A 106 14.97 13.27 -12.29
C ASN A 106 13.64 13.95 -12.66
N ASP A 107 13.67 14.73 -13.74
CA ASP A 107 12.55 15.56 -14.21
C ASP A 107 11.72 14.86 -15.30
N HIS A 108 11.66 13.53 -15.29
CA HIS A 108 10.86 12.77 -16.26
C HIS A 108 9.39 13.14 -16.15
N GLU A 109 8.76 13.50 -17.26
CA GLU A 109 7.30 13.66 -17.35
C GLU A 109 6.64 12.46 -18.02
N PHE A 110 7.33 11.84 -18.98
CA PHE A 110 6.82 10.81 -19.86
C PHE A 110 7.89 9.74 -20.09
N ILE A 111 7.48 8.47 -20.02
CA ILE A 111 8.31 7.30 -20.30
C ILE A 111 7.70 6.52 -21.48
N PRO A 112 8.41 6.44 -22.64
CA PRO A 112 7.90 5.75 -23.82
C PRO A 112 7.96 4.23 -23.65
N GLY A 113 7.02 3.51 -24.24
CA GLY A 113 6.81 2.07 -24.01
C GLY A 113 7.86 1.21 -24.70
N ASP A 114 8.54 1.75 -25.70
CA ASP A 114 9.63 1.09 -26.42
C ASP A 114 11.01 1.28 -25.74
N LEU A 115 11.07 2.03 -24.62
CA LEU A 115 12.34 2.43 -23.99
C LEU A 115 13.28 1.25 -23.71
N PHE A 116 12.72 0.12 -23.24
CA PHE A 116 13.46 -1.09 -22.90
C PHE A 116 13.24 -2.24 -23.89
N GLU A 117 12.72 -1.96 -25.08
CA GLU A 117 12.57 -2.99 -26.10
C GLU A 117 13.95 -3.58 -26.46
N ASP A 118 14.05 -4.92 -26.42
CA ASP A 118 15.26 -5.74 -26.56
C ASP A 118 16.23 -5.77 -25.38
N PHE A 119 15.90 -5.19 -24.22
CA PHE A 119 16.78 -5.19 -23.03
C PHE A 119 16.62 -6.46 -22.19
N LYS A 120 16.80 -7.62 -22.82
CA LYS A 120 16.53 -8.93 -22.20
C LYS A 120 17.32 -9.22 -20.93
N SER A 121 18.46 -8.56 -20.71
CA SER A 121 19.29 -8.75 -19.51
C SER A 121 18.83 -7.96 -18.29
N LEU A 122 17.85 -7.05 -18.43
CA LEU A 122 17.40 -6.23 -17.30
C LEU A 122 16.69 -7.09 -16.25
N GLU A 123 17.20 -6.99 -15.02
CA GLU A 123 16.62 -7.60 -13.82
C GLU A 123 16.00 -6.54 -12.91
N TRP A 124 16.46 -5.29 -12.98
CA TRP A 124 16.00 -4.20 -12.12
C TRP A 124 15.78 -2.90 -12.90
N ILE A 125 14.58 -2.35 -12.81
CA ILE A 125 14.24 -1.03 -13.31
C ILE A 125 13.73 -0.17 -12.16
N SER A 126 14.28 1.03 -12.03
CA SER A 126 13.83 2.03 -11.07
C SER A 126 13.81 3.39 -11.76
N ILE A 127 12.64 3.99 -11.88
CA ILE A 127 12.49 5.36 -12.39
C ILE A 127 11.64 6.14 -11.40
N CYS A 128 12.24 7.12 -10.73
CA CYS A 128 11.56 8.02 -9.83
C CYS A 128 11.76 9.47 -10.22
N GLY A 129 10.66 10.23 -10.31
CA GLY A 129 10.72 11.64 -10.69
C GLY A 129 9.58 12.45 -10.10
N SER A 130 9.85 13.69 -9.68
CA SER A 130 8.82 14.58 -9.10
C SER A 130 7.75 14.97 -10.10
N LYS A 131 8.03 14.83 -11.40
CA LYS A 131 7.18 15.26 -12.51
C LYS A 131 6.60 14.10 -13.32
N LEU A 132 6.80 12.85 -12.89
CA LEU A 132 6.40 11.67 -13.67
C LEU A 132 4.87 11.59 -13.76
N LYS A 133 4.35 11.73 -14.98
CA LYS A 133 2.90 11.77 -15.28
C LYS A 133 2.42 10.55 -16.05
N ILE A 134 3.20 10.11 -17.05
CA ILE A 134 2.78 9.09 -18.01
C ILE A 134 3.89 8.06 -18.21
N ILE A 135 3.50 6.78 -18.19
CA ILE A 135 4.31 5.64 -18.62
C ILE A 135 3.47 4.85 -19.62
N GLU A 136 4.00 4.59 -20.81
CA GLU A 136 3.28 3.83 -21.83
C GLU A 136 3.19 2.33 -21.51
N PRO A 137 2.09 1.66 -21.91
CA PRO A 137 1.70 0.35 -21.38
C PRO A 137 2.58 -0.85 -21.76
N ASN A 138 3.53 -0.66 -22.68
CA ASN A 138 4.39 -1.73 -23.19
C ASN A 138 5.84 -1.66 -22.65
N ILE A 139 6.09 -0.78 -21.67
CA ILE A 139 7.42 -0.51 -21.11
C ILE A 139 8.15 -1.75 -20.56
N LEU A 140 7.41 -2.81 -20.21
CA LEU A 140 7.96 -4.05 -19.64
C LEU A 140 7.97 -5.22 -20.63
N ASP A 141 7.52 -5.01 -21.87
CA ASP A 141 7.38 -6.09 -22.84
C ASP A 141 8.75 -6.70 -23.19
N GLY A 142 8.82 -8.04 -23.19
CA GLY A 142 10.04 -8.77 -23.56
C GLY A 142 11.17 -8.76 -22.51
N LEU A 143 10.93 -8.24 -21.30
CA LEU A 143 11.89 -8.22 -20.20
C LEU A 143 11.82 -9.49 -19.34
N GLU A 144 12.23 -10.62 -19.94
CA GLU A 144 12.06 -11.96 -19.37
C GLU A 144 12.81 -12.21 -18.05
N ASN A 145 13.90 -11.48 -17.80
CA ASN A 145 14.71 -11.60 -16.58
C ASN A 145 14.35 -10.59 -15.49
N LEU A 146 13.32 -9.78 -15.71
CA LEU A 146 12.98 -8.66 -14.82
C LEU A 146 12.42 -9.16 -13.48
N GLN A 147 13.05 -8.76 -12.39
CA GLN A 147 12.69 -9.16 -11.03
C GLN A 147 12.10 -7.99 -10.24
N VAL A 148 12.57 -6.77 -10.49
CA VAL A 148 12.16 -5.57 -9.73
C VAL A 148 11.84 -4.41 -10.65
N VAL A 149 10.68 -3.81 -10.43
CA VAL A 149 10.22 -2.59 -11.09
C VAL A 149 9.77 -1.58 -10.05
N ARG A 150 10.26 -0.35 -10.14
CA ARG A 150 9.84 0.78 -9.31
C ARG A 150 9.58 2.00 -10.18
N PHE A 151 8.34 2.48 -10.19
CA PHE A 151 7.95 3.74 -10.81
C PHE A 151 7.31 4.63 -9.75
N LEU A 152 8.01 5.68 -9.31
CA LEU A 152 7.57 6.49 -8.15
C LEU A 152 7.57 7.99 -8.47
N GLN A 153 6.63 8.74 -7.89
CA GLN A 153 6.75 10.21 -7.85
C GLN A 153 7.75 10.64 -6.76
N ALA A 154 8.67 11.56 -7.06
CA ALA A 154 9.78 11.88 -6.14
C ALA A 154 9.34 12.55 -4.82
N SER A 155 8.11 13.02 -4.70
CA SER A 155 7.52 13.45 -3.42
C SER A 155 7.45 12.33 -2.36
N LEU A 156 7.53 11.06 -2.78
CA LEU A 156 7.68 9.89 -1.88
C LEU A 156 9.14 9.55 -1.58
N LEU A 157 10.09 9.99 -2.41
CA LEU A 157 11.49 9.60 -2.29
C LEU A 157 12.21 10.39 -1.18
N ASP A 158 11.82 11.63 -0.92
CA ASP A 158 12.38 12.43 0.20
C ASP A 158 11.95 11.90 1.57
N GLN A 159 10.80 11.22 1.66
CA GLN A 159 10.40 10.46 2.85
C GLN A 159 11.14 9.11 2.96
N LEU A 160 11.50 8.49 1.83
CA LEU A 160 12.34 7.27 1.81
C LEU A 160 13.81 7.56 2.18
N TYR A 161 14.38 8.67 1.72
CA TYR A 161 15.76 9.08 2.04
C TYR A 161 15.90 9.77 3.41
N SER A 162 14.84 10.37 3.97
CA SER A 162 14.90 10.89 5.36
C SER A 162 14.88 9.77 6.41
N ILE A 163 14.42 8.58 6.04
CA ILE A 163 14.43 7.38 6.88
C ILE A 163 15.79 6.64 6.79
N TYR A 164 16.60 6.90 5.75
CA TYR A 164 17.94 6.36 5.60
C TYR A 164 18.88 7.34 4.89
N PRO A 165 19.65 8.17 5.63
CA PRO A 165 20.95 8.59 5.11
C PRO A 165 21.84 7.33 5.06
N GLU A 166 22.77 7.27 4.13
CA GLU A 166 23.76 6.19 4.07
C GLU A 166 24.27 5.85 5.49
N HIS A 167 23.95 4.65 6.02
CA HIS A 167 24.62 3.87 7.09
C HIS A 167 23.64 2.89 7.76
N GLY A 168 24.10 1.66 8.00
CA GLY A 168 23.28 0.51 8.35
C GLY A 168 22.52 0.58 9.68
N GLY A 169 21.35 -0.05 9.71
CA GLY A 169 20.57 -0.35 10.91
C GLY A 169 19.76 -1.63 10.73
N ASN A 170 20.03 -2.63 11.58
CA ASN A 170 19.30 -3.89 11.65
C ASN A 170 17.82 -3.65 11.97
N SER A 171 16.95 -3.80 10.98
CA SER A 171 15.51 -4.01 11.19
C SER A 171 15.07 -5.17 10.31
N SER A 172 14.18 -6.02 10.83
CA SER A 172 13.81 -7.27 10.17
C SER A 172 13.10 -6.99 8.84
N LEU A 173 13.36 -7.85 7.86
CA LEU A 173 12.76 -7.80 6.52
C LEU A 173 11.22 -7.73 6.55
N ASP A 174 10.59 -8.19 7.63
CA ASP A 174 9.14 -8.23 7.79
C ASP A 174 8.56 -6.90 8.29
N GLU A 175 9.26 -6.17 9.17
CA GLU A 175 8.89 -4.77 9.49
C GLU A 175 9.07 -3.84 8.27
N PHE A 176 10.08 -4.11 7.44
CA PHE A 176 10.32 -3.40 6.18
C PHE A 176 9.18 -3.63 5.18
N LYS A 177 8.72 -4.88 5.01
CA LYS A 177 7.57 -5.21 4.15
C LYS A 177 6.28 -4.54 4.62
N ASP A 178 5.99 -4.58 5.91
CA ASP A 178 4.74 -4.04 6.46
C ASP A 178 4.67 -2.51 6.35
N LYS A 179 5.81 -1.82 6.49
CA LYS A 179 5.90 -0.37 6.34
C LYS A 179 5.93 0.07 4.87
N LEU A 180 6.54 -0.73 3.98
CA LEU A 180 6.42 -0.57 2.52
C LEU A 180 4.97 -0.72 2.09
N LEU A 181 4.29 -1.80 2.47
CA LEU A 181 2.89 -2.07 2.12
C LEU A 181 1.98 -0.91 2.55
N LYS A 182 2.12 -0.40 3.77
CA LYS A 182 1.31 0.73 4.27
C LYS A 182 1.53 2.04 3.50
N THR A 183 2.72 2.27 2.96
CA THR A 183 3.06 3.50 2.23
C THR A 183 2.71 3.40 0.73
N PHE A 184 2.79 2.20 0.16
CA PHE A 184 2.30 1.91 -1.20
C PHE A 184 0.76 1.95 -1.27
N LEU A 185 0.05 1.42 -0.27
CA LEU A 185 -1.42 1.36 -0.30
C LEU A 185 -2.12 2.73 -0.32
N THR A 186 -1.50 3.80 0.19
CA THR A 186 -2.20 5.08 0.39
C THR A 186 -2.16 6.02 -0.82
N ASN A 187 -1.16 5.95 -1.70
CA ASN A 187 -1.05 6.86 -2.86
C ASN A 187 -1.10 6.15 -4.23
N ASP A 188 -0.96 4.82 -4.29
CA ASP A 188 -1.03 4.07 -5.55
C ASP A 188 -2.46 3.62 -5.93
N LEU A 189 -3.42 3.59 -5.00
CA LEU A 189 -4.78 3.15 -5.33
C LEU A 189 -5.44 4.02 -6.41
N GLN A 190 -5.16 5.33 -6.47
CA GLN A 190 -5.77 6.19 -7.50
C GLN A 190 -5.12 6.01 -8.87
N THR A 191 -3.81 5.79 -8.92
CA THR A 191 -3.05 5.59 -10.17
C THR A 191 -3.26 4.19 -10.71
N ILE A 192 -3.26 3.17 -9.84
CA ILE A 192 -3.63 1.78 -10.17
C ILE A 192 -5.11 1.72 -10.56
N LYS A 193 -6.04 2.42 -9.88
CA LYS A 193 -7.44 2.55 -10.34
C LYS A 193 -7.52 3.20 -11.72
N ASN A 194 -6.77 4.26 -11.98
CA ASN A 194 -6.74 4.90 -13.30
C ASN A 194 -6.15 3.99 -14.40
N TYR A 195 -5.19 3.13 -14.06
CA TYR A 195 -4.57 2.17 -14.96
C TYR A 195 -5.48 0.94 -15.20
N LEU A 196 -6.13 0.43 -14.15
CA LEU A 196 -7.15 -0.63 -14.23
C LEU A 196 -8.41 -0.16 -14.98
N ASN A 197 -8.81 1.11 -14.80
CA ASN A 197 -9.90 1.72 -15.57
C ASN A 197 -9.52 1.90 -17.05
N LYS A 198 -8.24 2.15 -17.37
CA LYS A 198 -7.76 2.15 -18.76
C LYS A 198 -7.69 0.75 -19.36
N LEU A 199 -7.29 -0.27 -18.58
CA LEU A 199 -7.32 -1.68 -18.99
C LEU A 199 -8.74 -2.22 -19.21
N GLN A 200 -9.76 -1.67 -18.52
CA GLN A 200 -11.17 -1.96 -18.83
C GLN A 200 -11.58 -1.56 -20.26
N HIS A 201 -10.81 -0.70 -20.93
CA HIS A 201 -11.09 -0.23 -22.29
C HIS A 201 -10.19 -0.87 -23.37
N SER A 202 -9.14 -1.61 -23.02
CA SER A 202 -8.25 -2.27 -24.00
C SER A 202 -8.50 -3.78 -24.08
N SER A 203 -9.32 -4.15 -25.08
CA SER A 203 -9.63 -5.49 -25.59
C SER A 203 -10.58 -6.39 -24.76
N GLN A 204 -11.78 -6.64 -25.32
CA GLN A 204 -12.78 -7.59 -24.83
C GLN A 204 -12.45 -9.07 -25.17
N LYS A 205 -11.17 -9.45 -25.31
CA LYS A 205 -10.78 -10.85 -25.58
C LYS A 205 -9.55 -11.24 -24.76
N GLY A 206 -9.73 -12.23 -23.88
CA GLY A 206 -8.74 -12.73 -22.93
C GLY A 206 -9.41 -13.12 -21.60
N LEU A 207 -8.71 -13.90 -20.76
CA LEU A 207 -9.25 -14.46 -19.51
C LEU A 207 -10.00 -13.44 -18.63
N PHE A 208 -9.48 -12.21 -18.51
CA PHE A 208 -10.15 -11.16 -17.74
C PHE A 208 -11.47 -10.70 -18.35
N GLY A 209 -11.56 -10.64 -19.69
CA GLY A 209 -12.80 -10.37 -20.41
C GLY A 209 -13.82 -11.50 -20.22
N ASP A 210 -13.36 -12.76 -20.27
CA ASP A 210 -14.20 -13.95 -20.08
C ASP A 210 -14.72 -14.03 -18.64
N LEU A 211 -13.87 -13.78 -17.64
CA LEU A 211 -14.28 -13.69 -16.23
C LEU A 211 -15.26 -12.54 -16.00
N LYS A 212 -15.07 -11.39 -16.67
CA LYS A 212 -16.02 -10.27 -16.60
C LYS A 212 -17.36 -10.61 -17.23
N ALA A 213 -17.37 -11.40 -18.31
CA ALA A 213 -18.61 -11.89 -18.93
C ALA A 213 -19.30 -12.93 -18.02
N TYR A 214 -18.54 -13.88 -17.47
CA TYR A 214 -19.01 -14.88 -16.50
C TYR A 214 -19.67 -14.20 -15.28
N ILE A 215 -18.98 -13.30 -14.59
CA ILE A 215 -19.51 -12.61 -13.41
C ILE A 215 -20.80 -11.80 -13.69
N LYS A 216 -20.99 -11.34 -14.94
CA LYS A 216 -22.19 -10.61 -15.36
C LYS A 216 -23.35 -11.52 -15.78
N ASP A 217 -23.08 -12.79 -16.05
CA ASP A 217 -24.09 -13.76 -16.47
C ASP A 217 -24.76 -14.38 -15.24
N ASP A 218 -26.02 -13.99 -15.01
CA ASP A 218 -26.83 -14.51 -13.92
C ASP A 218 -27.02 -16.03 -13.98
N SER A 219 -26.96 -16.64 -15.17
CA SER A 219 -27.09 -18.10 -15.33
C SER A 219 -25.86 -18.87 -14.84
N SER A 220 -24.73 -18.18 -14.66
CA SER A 220 -23.48 -18.77 -14.21
C SER A 220 -23.31 -18.81 -12.69
N LYS A 221 -24.26 -18.22 -11.95
CA LYS A 221 -24.36 -18.29 -10.49
C LYS A 221 -24.67 -19.72 -10.05
N ASP A 222 -23.76 -20.28 -9.27
CA ASP A 222 -23.70 -21.71 -8.96
C ASP A 222 -23.88 -22.03 -7.46
N ILE A 223 -24.18 -21.01 -6.64
CA ILE A 223 -24.54 -21.18 -5.22
C ILE A 223 -25.55 -20.14 -4.74
N LYS A 224 -26.45 -20.58 -3.85
CA LYS A 224 -27.38 -19.74 -3.10
C LYS A 224 -26.88 -19.54 -1.66
N ILE A 225 -26.69 -18.29 -1.27
CA ILE A 225 -26.42 -17.92 0.12
C ILE A 225 -27.73 -17.52 0.78
N HIS A 226 -28.07 -18.17 1.90
CA HIS A 226 -29.22 -17.82 2.71
C HIS A 226 -28.77 -17.05 3.95
N ILE A 227 -29.42 -15.92 4.17
CA ILE A 227 -29.26 -15.08 5.36
C ILE A 227 -30.64 -14.74 5.86
N ASP A 228 -30.97 -15.23 7.04
CA ASP A 228 -32.33 -15.16 7.59
C ASP A 228 -33.37 -15.68 6.57
N ASP A 229 -34.29 -14.82 6.13
CA ASP A 229 -35.33 -15.12 5.14
C ASP A 229 -34.96 -14.74 3.69
N ARG A 230 -33.76 -14.21 3.48
CA ARG A 230 -33.28 -13.71 2.19
C ARG A 230 -32.35 -14.71 1.51
N GLU A 231 -32.53 -14.86 0.20
CA GLU A 231 -31.70 -15.69 -0.68
C GLU A 231 -30.87 -14.82 -1.64
N PHE A 232 -29.59 -15.14 -1.78
CA PHE A 232 -28.64 -14.48 -2.69
C PHE A 232 -28.03 -15.49 -3.66
N HIS A 233 -28.28 -15.32 -4.95
CA HIS A 233 -27.62 -16.12 -5.99
C HIS A 233 -26.27 -15.50 -6.35
N VAL A 234 -25.18 -16.25 -6.20
CA VAL A 234 -23.81 -15.75 -6.34
C VAL A 234 -22.88 -16.79 -6.96
N HIS A 235 -21.63 -16.41 -7.23
CA HIS A 235 -20.60 -17.28 -7.81
C HIS A 235 -19.69 -17.85 -6.71
N LYS A 236 -19.56 -19.17 -6.61
CA LYS A 236 -18.62 -19.86 -5.71
C LYS A 236 -17.20 -19.34 -5.89
N LEU A 237 -16.78 -19.14 -7.14
CA LEU A 237 -15.43 -18.64 -7.46
C LEU A 237 -15.09 -17.34 -6.73
N LEU A 238 -16.02 -16.38 -6.68
CA LEU A 238 -15.78 -15.10 -6.01
C LEU A 238 -15.68 -15.26 -4.49
N LEU A 239 -16.57 -16.07 -3.91
CA LEU A 239 -16.57 -16.33 -2.47
C LEU A 239 -15.30 -17.07 -2.02
N THR A 240 -14.84 -18.07 -2.78
CA THR A 240 -13.67 -18.88 -2.42
C THR A 240 -12.36 -18.11 -2.54
N ILE A 241 -12.23 -17.22 -3.53
CA ILE A 241 -11.03 -16.37 -3.67
C ILE A 241 -10.94 -15.33 -2.54
N ARG A 242 -12.10 -14.79 -2.13
CA ARG A 242 -12.16 -13.57 -1.32
C ARG A 242 -12.52 -13.83 0.16
N SER A 243 -12.92 -15.05 0.53
CA SER A 243 -13.21 -15.43 1.91
C SER A 243 -12.65 -16.82 2.24
N PRO A 244 -11.51 -16.92 2.95
CA PRO A 244 -10.93 -18.20 3.35
C PRO A 244 -11.87 -19.14 4.12
N PRO A 245 -12.69 -18.67 5.09
CA PRO A 245 -13.67 -19.51 5.76
C PRO A 245 -14.70 -20.14 4.80
N ILE A 246 -15.22 -19.36 3.85
CA ILE A 246 -16.16 -19.88 2.85
C ILE A 246 -15.44 -20.84 1.89
N ALA A 247 -14.19 -20.55 1.53
CA ALA A 247 -13.36 -21.44 0.72
C ALA A 247 -13.19 -22.81 1.38
N GLU A 248 -12.95 -22.84 2.69
CA GLU A 248 -12.84 -24.09 3.45
C GLU A 248 -14.14 -24.89 3.44
N ILE A 249 -15.27 -24.23 3.67
CA ILE A 249 -16.60 -24.87 3.64
C ILE A 249 -16.88 -25.50 2.27
N LEU A 250 -16.60 -24.76 1.19
CA LEU A 250 -16.85 -25.22 -0.19
C LEU A 250 -15.82 -26.24 -0.67
N ARG A 251 -14.58 -26.22 -0.17
CA ARG A 251 -13.59 -27.26 -0.47
C ARG A 251 -14.02 -28.61 0.11
N ASN A 252 -14.59 -28.60 1.31
CA ASN A 252 -15.11 -29.79 1.97
C ASN A 252 -16.48 -30.24 1.41
N ASN A 253 -17.21 -29.35 0.74
CA ASN A 253 -18.51 -29.63 0.13
C ASN A 253 -18.64 -28.97 -1.26
N PRO A 254 -17.90 -29.45 -2.28
CA PRO A 254 -17.84 -28.79 -3.60
C PRO A 254 -19.20 -28.78 -4.33
N GLU A 255 -20.02 -29.81 -4.12
CA GLU A 255 -21.36 -29.97 -4.70
C GLU A 255 -22.45 -29.14 -3.99
N ALA A 256 -22.10 -28.37 -2.95
CA ALA A 256 -23.08 -27.57 -2.23
C ALA A 256 -23.74 -26.54 -3.15
N ALA A 257 -25.06 -26.64 -3.31
CA ALA A 257 -25.87 -25.65 -4.05
C ALA A 257 -26.37 -24.52 -3.15
N ASN A 258 -26.36 -24.72 -1.83
CA ASN A 258 -26.87 -23.79 -0.83
C ASN A 258 -25.90 -23.70 0.34
N LEU A 259 -25.73 -22.50 0.89
CA LEU A 259 -24.96 -22.26 2.10
C LEU A 259 -25.70 -21.24 2.97
N ASN A 260 -25.83 -21.55 4.26
CA ASN A 260 -26.48 -20.66 5.23
C ASN A 260 -25.42 -19.90 6.00
N LEU A 261 -25.48 -18.56 5.98
CA LEU A 261 -24.65 -17.71 6.81
C LEU A 261 -25.52 -17.14 7.93
N VAL A 262 -25.18 -17.46 9.17
CA VAL A 262 -25.86 -16.96 10.37
C VAL A 262 -25.16 -15.72 10.93
N ASP A 263 -25.84 -14.94 11.77
CA ASP A 263 -25.33 -13.76 12.48
C ASP A 263 -24.69 -12.67 11.59
N ILE A 264 -25.16 -12.54 10.35
CA ILE A 264 -24.79 -11.43 9.47
C ILE A 264 -26.10 -10.79 9.02
N PRO A 265 -26.38 -9.53 9.37
CA PRO A 265 -27.56 -8.84 8.87
C PRO A 265 -27.57 -8.76 7.34
N VAL A 266 -28.76 -8.79 6.75
CA VAL A 266 -28.97 -8.83 5.29
C VAL A 266 -28.30 -7.65 4.59
N ASP A 267 -28.46 -6.43 5.11
CA ASP A 267 -27.85 -5.20 4.59
C ASP A 267 -26.32 -5.23 4.68
N ILE A 268 -25.77 -5.78 5.76
CA ILE A 268 -24.33 -5.95 5.93
C ILE A 268 -23.77 -6.94 4.92
N PHE A 269 -24.50 -8.02 4.65
CA PHE A 269 -24.09 -8.98 3.64
C PHE A 269 -24.18 -8.42 2.23
N GLU A 270 -25.19 -7.59 1.91
CA GLU A 270 -25.25 -6.87 0.63
C GLU A 270 -24.00 -6.00 0.42
N THR A 271 -23.59 -5.27 1.45
CA THR A 271 -22.37 -4.46 1.43
C THR A 271 -21.12 -5.31 1.23
N ILE A 272 -21.00 -6.43 1.95
CA ILE A 272 -19.90 -7.38 1.76
C ILE A 272 -19.91 -7.93 0.34
N LEU A 273 -21.07 -8.38 -0.14
CA LEU A 273 -21.22 -8.98 -1.45
C LEU A 273 -20.82 -8.00 -2.56
N LYS A 274 -21.25 -6.73 -2.47
CA LYS A 274 -20.82 -5.69 -3.40
C LYS A 274 -19.30 -5.56 -3.43
N PHE A 275 -18.65 -5.47 -2.26
CA PHE A 275 -17.20 -5.41 -2.17
C PHE A 275 -16.52 -6.64 -2.79
N LEU A 276 -17.03 -7.86 -2.53
CA LEU A 276 -16.46 -9.08 -3.11
C LEU A 276 -16.46 -9.06 -4.65
N TYR A 277 -17.43 -8.37 -5.27
CA TYR A 277 -17.55 -8.26 -6.72
C TYR A 277 -16.76 -7.09 -7.31
N THR A 278 -16.69 -5.95 -6.62
CA THR A 278 -16.20 -4.69 -7.22
C THR A 278 -14.91 -4.16 -6.62
N ASP A 279 -14.49 -4.68 -5.46
CA ASP A 279 -13.39 -4.13 -4.64
C ASP A 279 -13.64 -2.67 -4.20
N GLU A 280 -14.88 -2.20 -4.33
CA GLU A 280 -15.29 -0.85 -3.90
C GLU A 280 -15.63 -0.86 -2.42
N LEU A 281 -14.97 0.00 -1.67
CA LEU A 281 -15.30 0.23 -0.27
C LEU A 281 -16.68 0.90 -0.14
N PRO A 282 -17.44 0.60 0.93
CA PRO A 282 -18.71 1.24 1.20
C PRO A 282 -18.58 2.77 1.25
N ALA A 283 -19.43 3.46 0.51
CA ALA A 283 -19.49 4.93 0.49
C ALA A 283 -20.65 5.48 1.32
N ASP A 284 -21.55 4.61 1.79
CA ASP A 284 -22.70 5.00 2.61
C ASP A 284 -22.22 5.40 4.01
N GLU A 285 -22.47 6.65 4.39
CA GLU A 285 -22.11 7.18 5.70
C GLU A 285 -23.00 6.62 6.81
N ASP A 286 -24.22 6.16 6.51
CA ASP A 286 -25.14 5.59 7.49
C ASP A 286 -24.90 4.08 7.74
N GLN A 287 -23.89 3.50 7.07
CA GLN A 287 -23.51 2.11 7.24
C GLN A 287 -23.18 1.78 8.70
N ASN A 288 -23.72 0.67 9.19
CA ASN A 288 -23.34 0.14 10.50
C ASN A 288 -21.93 -0.51 10.45
N PHE A 289 -20.89 0.32 10.61
CA PHE A 289 -19.51 -0.13 10.55
C PHE A 289 -19.14 -1.14 11.64
N MET A 290 -19.80 -1.14 12.81
CA MET A 290 -19.56 -2.16 13.84
C MET A 290 -20.00 -3.54 13.38
N GLN A 291 -21.21 -3.66 12.83
CA GLN A 291 -21.68 -4.94 12.28
C GLN A 291 -20.86 -5.37 11.05
N LEU A 292 -20.48 -4.41 10.19
CA LEU A 292 -19.60 -4.69 9.06
C LEU A 292 -18.23 -5.21 9.51
N PHE A 293 -17.64 -4.60 10.55
CA PHE A 293 -16.38 -5.07 11.14
C PHE A 293 -16.53 -6.51 11.64
N VAL A 294 -17.59 -6.82 12.38
CA VAL A 294 -17.84 -8.16 12.94
C VAL A 294 -17.98 -9.19 11.82
N ALA A 295 -18.80 -8.90 10.82
CA ALA A 295 -19.04 -9.81 9.70
C ALA A 295 -17.77 -9.99 8.84
N ALA A 296 -17.05 -8.91 8.52
CA ALA A 296 -15.80 -8.96 7.77
C ALA A 296 -14.70 -9.71 8.52
N ASN A 297 -14.60 -9.55 9.85
CA ASN A 297 -13.67 -10.30 10.67
C ASN A 297 -13.99 -11.80 10.66
N ARG A 298 -15.26 -12.16 10.80
CA ARG A 298 -15.73 -13.55 10.75
C ARG A 298 -15.46 -14.21 9.39
N LEU A 299 -15.69 -13.48 8.30
CA LEU A 299 -15.44 -13.94 6.93
C LEU A 299 -13.97 -13.78 6.49
N GLN A 300 -13.12 -13.25 7.37
CA GLN A 300 -11.70 -12.98 7.15
C GLN A 300 -11.41 -12.09 5.92
N ILE A 301 -12.25 -11.09 5.68
CA ILE A 301 -12.08 -10.09 4.62
C ILE A 301 -11.29 -8.91 5.19
N LYS A 302 -9.97 -8.97 5.09
CA LYS A 302 -9.03 -8.08 5.81
C LYS A 302 -9.24 -6.60 5.46
N GLU A 303 -9.46 -6.29 4.19
CA GLU A 303 -9.59 -4.95 3.66
C GLU A 303 -10.86 -4.27 4.20
N LEU A 304 -12.02 -4.93 4.10
CA LEU A 304 -13.27 -4.45 4.69
C LEU A 304 -13.19 -4.33 6.22
N LYS A 305 -12.56 -5.31 6.88
CA LYS A 305 -12.38 -5.26 8.34
C LYS A 305 -11.60 -4.01 8.76
N ASN A 306 -10.47 -3.76 8.09
CA ASN A 306 -9.61 -2.63 8.41
C ASN A 306 -10.30 -1.30 8.10
N PHE A 307 -10.99 -1.22 6.95
CA PHE A 307 -11.78 -0.05 6.58
C PHE A 307 -12.86 0.25 7.63
N ALA A 308 -13.65 -0.76 8.02
CA ALA A 308 -14.67 -0.60 9.04
C ALA A 308 -14.07 -0.17 10.39
N ALA A 309 -12.90 -0.71 10.78
CA ALA A 309 -12.20 -0.27 11.99
C ALA A 309 -11.76 1.20 11.94
N THR A 310 -11.28 1.68 10.79
CA THR A 310 -10.95 3.09 10.57
C THR A 310 -12.20 3.98 10.69
N GLU A 311 -13.30 3.59 10.04
CA GLU A 311 -14.56 4.35 10.12
C GLU A 311 -15.12 4.39 11.54
N ILE A 312 -15.10 3.27 12.27
CA ILE A 312 -15.46 3.21 13.70
C ILE A 312 -14.56 4.18 14.49
N SER A 313 -13.24 4.13 14.28
CA SER A 313 -12.28 4.98 14.98
C SER A 313 -12.54 6.47 14.74
N ASN A 314 -12.95 6.86 13.54
CA ASN A 314 -13.19 8.26 13.18
C ASN A 314 -14.51 8.79 13.75
N ARG A 315 -15.45 7.89 14.08
CA ARG A 315 -16.83 8.22 14.47
C ARG A 315 -17.14 7.91 15.95
N ILE A 316 -16.11 7.63 16.76
CA ILE A 316 -16.28 7.40 18.19
C ILE A 316 -16.82 8.67 18.85
N ASN A 317 -17.95 8.55 19.55
CA ASN A 317 -18.61 9.62 20.27
C ASN A 317 -19.31 9.09 21.53
N ALA A 318 -19.91 9.97 22.32
CA ALA A 318 -20.53 9.60 23.60
C ALA A 318 -21.70 8.60 23.46
N VAL A 319 -22.34 8.52 22.30
CA VAL A 319 -23.47 7.60 22.06
C VAL A 319 -22.99 6.17 21.85
N ASN A 320 -21.90 5.98 21.10
CA ASN A 320 -21.42 4.65 20.68
C ASN A 320 -20.15 4.18 21.42
N ALA A 321 -19.49 5.03 22.22
CA ALA A 321 -18.20 4.72 22.82
C ALA A 321 -18.22 3.46 23.69
N MET A 322 -19.31 3.20 24.43
CA MET A 322 -19.40 2.03 25.29
C MET A 322 -19.49 0.73 24.49
N ASP A 323 -20.28 0.73 23.42
CA ASP A 323 -20.42 -0.44 22.54
C ASP A 323 -19.10 -0.72 21.81
N ILE A 324 -18.43 0.33 21.31
CA ILE A 324 -17.11 0.21 20.68
C ILE A 324 -16.07 -0.29 21.68
N PHE A 325 -16.12 0.15 22.94
CA PHE A 325 -15.20 -0.33 23.98
C PHE A 325 -15.38 -1.82 24.27
N ASN A 326 -16.62 -2.28 24.40
CA ASN A 326 -16.93 -3.69 24.57
C ASN A 326 -16.52 -4.53 23.33
N MET A 327 -16.86 -4.04 22.14
CA MET A 327 -16.56 -4.71 20.87
C MET A 327 -15.05 -4.82 20.64
N SER A 328 -14.30 -3.74 20.87
CA SER A 328 -12.85 -3.70 20.69
C SER A 328 -12.08 -4.55 21.71
N HIS A 329 -12.65 -4.83 22.88
CA HIS A 329 -12.13 -5.86 23.77
C HIS A 329 -12.41 -7.26 23.22
N LYS A 330 -13.65 -7.55 22.80
CA LYS A 330 -14.06 -8.85 22.27
C LYS A 330 -13.24 -9.31 21.05
N TYR A 331 -12.80 -8.38 20.20
CA TYR A 331 -12.03 -8.67 18.98
C TYR A 331 -10.57 -8.18 19.04
N ASP A 332 -10.01 -7.97 20.23
CA ASP A 332 -8.61 -7.61 20.45
C ASP A 332 -8.13 -6.38 19.65
N GLN A 333 -8.98 -5.36 19.49
CA GLN A 333 -8.67 -4.11 18.80
C GLN A 333 -8.14 -3.06 19.79
N GLU A 334 -6.85 -3.12 20.12
CA GLU A 334 -6.24 -2.29 21.16
C GLU A 334 -6.38 -0.78 20.94
N GLU A 335 -6.15 -0.29 19.71
CA GLU A 335 -6.25 1.14 19.41
C GLU A 335 -7.68 1.66 19.56
N LEU A 336 -8.65 0.92 19.02
CA LEU A 336 -10.07 1.25 19.19
C LEU A 336 -10.45 1.25 20.66
N ARG A 337 -10.00 0.24 21.41
CA ARG A 337 -10.29 0.09 22.84
C ARG A 337 -9.78 1.28 23.65
N LYS A 338 -8.55 1.71 23.40
CA LYS A 338 -7.97 2.92 24.03
C LYS A 338 -8.78 4.16 23.68
N LYS A 339 -9.06 4.41 22.39
CA LYS A 339 -9.81 5.61 21.96
C LYS A 339 -11.23 5.64 22.51
N SER A 340 -11.95 4.53 22.48
CA SER A 340 -13.30 4.44 23.04
C SER A 340 -13.29 4.64 24.55
N PHE A 341 -12.30 4.09 25.26
CA PHE A 341 -12.16 4.28 26.70
C PHE A 341 -11.92 5.74 27.08
N GLU A 342 -11.11 6.49 26.31
CA GLU A 342 -10.94 7.93 26.52
C GLU A 342 -12.26 8.71 26.41
N VAL A 343 -13.13 8.33 25.48
CA VAL A 343 -14.46 8.95 25.35
C VAL A 343 -15.35 8.56 26.53
N VAL A 344 -15.33 7.29 26.96
CA VAL A 344 -16.06 6.84 28.16
C VAL A 344 -15.63 7.62 29.41
N LYS A 345 -14.32 7.86 29.60
CA LYS A 345 -13.82 8.70 30.72
C LYS A 345 -14.42 10.09 30.71
N LYS A 346 -14.49 10.72 29.53
CA LYS A 346 -15.04 12.08 29.36
C LYS A 346 -16.55 12.15 29.61
N MET A 347 -17.28 11.06 29.40
CA MET A 347 -18.73 11.01 29.67
C MET A 347 -19.06 11.04 31.17
N TYR A 348 -18.15 10.54 32.02
CA TYR A 348 -18.36 10.44 33.46
C TYR A 348 -17.21 11.09 34.25
N PRO A 349 -17.05 12.42 34.17
CA PRO A 349 -15.89 13.13 34.72
C PRO A 349 -15.77 13.08 36.24
N LYS A 350 -16.85 12.69 36.96
CA LYS A 350 -16.83 12.50 38.42
C LYS A 350 -16.33 11.12 38.84
N ILE A 351 -16.10 10.20 37.90
CA ILE A 351 -15.53 8.88 38.16
C ILE A 351 -14.02 8.95 37.96
N GLU A 352 -13.25 8.56 38.96
CA GLU A 352 -11.79 8.42 38.84
C GLU A 352 -11.46 7.08 38.15
N PHE A 353 -11.42 7.11 36.82
CA PHE A 353 -11.03 5.95 36.02
C PHE A 353 -9.53 5.68 36.11
N LYS A 354 -9.16 4.42 36.29
CA LYS A 354 -7.77 3.96 36.19
C LYS A 354 -7.49 3.42 34.80
N ASP A 355 -6.33 3.75 34.23
CA ASP A 355 -5.95 3.31 32.87
C ASP A 355 -5.88 1.78 32.72
N GLU A 356 -5.53 1.07 33.79
CA GLU A 356 -5.57 -0.40 33.85
C GLU A 356 -6.95 -0.99 33.52
N TRP A 357 -8.04 -0.25 33.75
CA TRP A 357 -9.40 -0.71 33.47
C TRP A 357 -9.74 -0.71 31.99
N ALA A 358 -8.91 -0.12 31.13
CA ALA A 358 -9.04 -0.22 29.68
C ALA A 358 -8.99 -1.68 29.17
N SER A 359 -8.46 -2.61 30.00
CA SER A 359 -8.43 -4.04 29.71
C SER A 359 -9.64 -4.83 30.26
N ASN A 360 -10.55 -4.18 31.01
CA ASN A 360 -11.66 -4.83 31.68
C ASN A 360 -12.98 -4.04 31.52
N PRO A 361 -13.64 -4.16 30.36
CA PRO A 361 -14.90 -3.44 30.11
C PRO A 361 -16.03 -3.79 31.07
N GLU A 362 -16.16 -5.06 31.50
CA GLU A 362 -17.21 -5.47 32.44
C GLU A 362 -17.13 -4.71 33.77
N LYS A 363 -15.91 -4.51 34.29
CA LYS A 363 -15.68 -3.71 35.50
C LYS A 363 -16.11 -2.26 35.28
N VAL A 364 -15.76 -1.68 34.14
CA VAL A 364 -16.12 -0.31 33.77
C VAL A 364 -17.64 -0.15 33.67
N VAL A 365 -18.34 -1.11 33.04
CA VAL A 365 -19.82 -1.15 32.99
C VAL A 365 -20.41 -1.08 34.40
N LYS A 366 -20.00 -1.98 35.29
CA LYS A 366 -20.55 -2.07 36.66
C LYS A 366 -20.35 -0.78 37.46
N ILE A 367 -19.19 -0.14 37.31
CA ILE A 367 -18.91 1.14 37.98
C ILE A 367 -19.81 2.25 37.45
N ILE A 368 -19.97 2.34 36.13
CA ILE A 368 -20.85 3.33 35.48
C ILE A 368 -22.31 3.11 35.89
N GLU A 369 -22.78 1.86 35.93
CA GLU A 369 -24.14 1.54 36.36
C GLU A 369 -24.39 1.91 37.82
N GLY A 370 -23.42 1.61 38.71
CA GLY A 370 -23.48 2.03 40.11
C GLY A 370 -23.53 3.55 40.27
N TYR A 371 -22.70 4.27 39.50
CA TYR A 371 -22.68 5.73 39.47
C TYR A 371 -24.01 6.32 39.00
N LYS A 372 -24.59 5.79 37.91
CA LYS A 372 -25.90 6.24 37.39
C LYS A 372 -27.01 6.07 38.44
N LYS A 373 -27.07 4.92 39.11
CA LYS A 373 -28.04 4.66 40.19
C LYS A 373 -27.88 5.65 41.34
N MET A 374 -26.64 5.95 41.74
CA MET A 374 -26.36 6.94 42.79
C MET A 374 -26.81 8.35 42.37
N GLU A 375 -26.52 8.80 41.14
CA GLU A 375 -26.95 10.11 40.66
C GLU A 375 -28.48 10.23 40.56
N GLU A 376 -29.16 9.16 40.15
CA GLU A 376 -30.63 9.13 40.13
C GLU A 376 -31.22 9.28 41.53
N GLU A 377 -30.64 8.62 42.53
CA GLU A 377 -31.09 8.71 43.92
C GLU A 377 -30.85 10.10 44.52
N ILE A 378 -29.67 10.69 44.28
CA ILE A 378 -29.36 12.07 44.68
C ILE A 378 -30.35 13.06 44.05
N ARG A 379 -30.68 12.87 42.76
CA ARG A 379 -31.66 13.71 42.07
C ARG A 379 -33.05 13.60 42.72
N LYS A 380 -33.54 12.39 43.00
CA LYS A 380 -34.84 12.19 43.67
C LYS A 380 -34.90 12.89 45.02
N GLN A 381 -33.88 12.72 45.86
CA GLN A 381 -33.82 13.36 47.17
C GLN A 381 -33.81 14.90 47.05
N LYS A 382 -33.15 15.43 46.03
CA LYS A 382 -33.14 16.87 45.75
C LYS A 382 -34.52 17.37 45.31
N ASP A 383 -35.18 16.66 44.40
CA ASP A 383 -36.53 17.02 43.91
C ASP A 383 -37.56 16.97 45.06
N GLU A 384 -37.48 15.94 45.93
CA GLU A 384 -38.31 15.83 47.15
C GLU A 384 -38.09 17.01 48.11
N PHE A 385 -36.83 17.38 48.34
CA PHE A 385 -36.49 18.53 49.19
C PHE A 385 -37.01 19.85 48.61
N GLU A 386 -36.89 20.07 47.30
CA GLU A 386 -37.40 21.28 46.64
C GLU A 386 -38.94 21.37 46.68
N SER A 387 -39.64 20.24 46.55
CA SER A 387 -41.11 20.19 46.70
C SER A 387 -41.55 20.58 48.11
N LEU A 388 -40.87 20.10 49.16
CA LEU A 388 -41.17 20.46 50.55
C LEU A 388 -40.94 21.94 50.86
N MET A 389 -40.03 22.60 50.13
CA MET A 389 -39.70 24.01 50.30
C MET A 389 -40.65 24.96 49.54
N THR A 390 -41.50 24.44 48.65
CA THR A 390 -42.46 25.23 47.86
C THR A 390 -43.91 25.11 48.35
N GLU A 391 -44.20 24.22 49.29
CA GLU A 391 -45.52 24.06 49.93
C GLU A 391 -45.72 24.88 51.22
N ASN A 392 -44.73 25.70 51.62
CA ASN A 392 -44.82 26.71 52.70
C ASN A 392 -44.74 28.13 52.12
#